data_AF-A0A177FIE5-F1
#
_entry.id   AF-A0A177FIE5-F1
#
_cell.length_a   1.000
_cell.length_b   1.000
_cell.length_c   1.000
_cell.angle_alpha   90.00
_cell.angle_beta   90.00
_cell.angle_gamma   90.00
#
_symmetry.space_group_name_H-M   'P 1'
#
loop_
_entity.id
_entity.type
_entity.pdbx_description
1 polymer ?
#
loop_
_entity_poly.entity_id
_entity_poly.type
_entity_poly.pdbx_seq_one_letter_code
_entity_poly.pdbx_strand_id
1 'polypeptide(L)'
;MTSTYGVRELYGGAMTVELPVDLIDSSDIRQIPDHQEVFLSPTTLTSVIFEIDDYVPASVTQPSPSPGPTTTTSTTTAPDGTTTTTTTTAVTQTIVNGTAAAPQQSREDLDAEAAKVHFTDVISPPDTLASPLPNPQPVQMADPSLAGHPAYMLAGNINSHEIARQPTTTTPSLPTAGSTSSSSPSATSSSSSSSQHRTSLVHQFLLLIRLPSYSTDVCVRINVPVKEFVEAGQRLGSSSDSPATQAMILEEVTHARDVFAHIVRSLTIRDFSLFNA
;
A
#
# COMPACT_ATOMS: atom_id res chain seq x y z
N MET A 1 4.20 13.51 -23.36
CA MET A 1 5.40 13.28 -24.21
C MET A 1 5.47 11.79 -24.54
N THR A 2 5.99 11.37 -25.69
CA THR A 2 6.11 9.93 -26.02
C THR A 2 7.34 9.38 -25.32
N SER A 3 7.16 8.54 -24.30
CA SER A 3 8.28 7.87 -23.63
C SER A 3 8.90 6.79 -24.53
N THR A 4 10.21 6.70 -24.51
CA THR A 4 10.94 5.59 -25.14
C THR A 4 10.94 4.42 -24.18
N TYR A 5 10.53 3.24 -24.66
CA TYR A 5 10.51 2.02 -23.86
C TYR A 5 11.68 1.11 -24.22
N GLY A 6 12.19 0.39 -23.23
CA GLY A 6 13.23 -0.61 -23.39
C GLY A 6 12.93 -1.84 -22.54
N VAL A 7 13.45 -3.00 -22.98
CA VAL A 7 13.31 -4.25 -22.26
C VAL A 7 14.14 -4.20 -20.97
N ARG A 8 13.51 -4.60 -19.87
CA ARG A 8 14.12 -4.80 -18.55
C ARG A 8 13.95 -6.25 -18.14
N GLU A 9 15.02 -6.81 -17.60
CA GLU A 9 15.00 -8.11 -16.93
C GLU A 9 14.57 -7.90 -15.48
N LEU A 10 13.74 -8.79 -14.97
CA LEU A 10 13.27 -8.84 -13.58
C LEU A 10 13.66 -10.20 -13.00
N TYR A 11 14.02 -10.24 -11.72
CA TYR A 11 14.35 -11.46 -10.99
C TYR A 11 15.44 -12.29 -11.70
N GLY A 12 16.54 -11.62 -12.08
CA GLY A 12 17.65 -12.27 -12.79
C GLY A 12 17.29 -12.76 -14.20
N GLY A 13 16.30 -12.17 -14.84
CA GLY A 13 15.87 -12.51 -16.20
C GLY A 13 14.81 -13.60 -16.29
N ALA A 14 14.33 -14.11 -15.15
CA ALA A 14 13.21 -15.04 -15.10
C ALA A 14 11.91 -14.40 -15.61
N MET A 15 11.81 -13.07 -15.54
CA MET A 15 10.75 -12.27 -16.14
C MET A 15 11.35 -11.13 -16.97
N THR A 16 10.61 -10.67 -17.99
CA THR A 16 11.00 -9.50 -18.80
C THR A 16 9.81 -8.59 -19.01
N VAL A 17 10.04 -7.28 -19.09
CA VAL A 17 9.00 -6.27 -19.34
C VAL A 17 9.57 -5.08 -20.11
N GLU A 18 8.76 -4.35 -20.86
CA GLU A 18 9.15 -3.05 -21.42
C GLU A 18 8.73 -1.91 -20.49
N LEU A 19 9.69 -1.08 -20.08
CA LEU A 19 9.49 0.09 -19.23
C LEU A 19 10.12 1.35 -19.84
N PRO A 20 9.69 2.57 -19.45
CA PRO A 20 10.38 3.78 -19.85
C PRO A 20 11.86 3.72 -19.49
N VAL A 21 12.72 4.05 -20.45
CA VAL A 21 14.19 3.88 -20.32
C VAL A 21 14.81 4.81 -19.27
N ASP A 22 14.12 5.88 -18.93
CA ASP A 22 14.51 6.90 -17.96
C ASP A 22 14.19 6.51 -16.50
N LEU A 23 13.39 5.45 -16.28
CA LEU A 23 13.19 4.93 -14.93
C LEU A 23 14.51 4.38 -14.38
N ILE A 24 14.81 4.79 -13.15
CA ILE A 24 15.98 4.36 -12.38
C ILE A 24 15.62 3.09 -11.63
N ASP A 25 16.49 2.08 -11.73
CA ASP A 25 16.41 0.89 -10.88
C ASP A 25 16.86 1.24 -9.46
N SER A 26 16.00 0.96 -8.48
CA SER A 26 16.30 1.28 -7.07
C SER A 26 17.36 0.35 -6.47
N SER A 27 17.60 -0.82 -7.05
CA SER A 27 18.62 -1.76 -6.56
C SER A 27 20.04 -1.18 -6.65
N ASP A 28 20.28 -0.27 -7.60
CA ASP A 28 21.55 0.45 -7.77
C ASP A 28 21.88 1.39 -6.59
N ILE A 29 20.85 1.82 -5.84
CA ILE A 29 20.98 2.84 -4.78
C ILE A 29 20.70 2.27 -3.39
N ARG A 30 19.90 1.21 -3.27
CA ARG A 30 19.54 0.59 -2.00
C ARG A 30 19.25 -0.89 -2.18
N GLN A 31 19.43 -1.65 -1.11
CA GLN A 31 18.90 -3.01 -1.06
C GLN A 31 17.37 -2.98 -1.12
N ILE A 32 16.81 -3.85 -1.94
CA ILE A 32 15.37 -4.11 -2.06
C ILE A 32 15.13 -5.58 -1.69
N PRO A 33 13.98 -5.95 -1.12
CA PRO A 33 13.66 -7.34 -0.84
C PRO A 33 13.69 -8.19 -2.13
N ASP A 34 14.12 -9.44 -2.04
CA ASP A 34 14.35 -10.31 -3.21
C ASP A 34 13.08 -10.58 -4.06
N HIS A 35 11.89 -10.51 -3.44
CA HIS A 35 10.61 -10.66 -4.13
C HIS A 35 10.14 -9.37 -4.83
N GLN A 36 10.92 -8.28 -4.75
CA GLN A 36 10.56 -6.96 -5.28
C GLN A 36 11.55 -6.46 -6.32
N GLU A 37 11.03 -5.79 -7.34
CA GLU A 37 11.79 -4.97 -8.29
C GLU A 37 11.18 -3.57 -8.31
N VAL A 38 12.00 -2.52 -8.08
CA VAL A 38 11.51 -1.15 -7.86
C VAL A 38 12.15 -0.17 -8.82
N PHE A 39 11.33 0.45 -9.66
CA PHE A 39 11.73 1.48 -10.61
C PHE A 39 11.16 2.85 -10.22
N LEU A 40 11.96 3.91 -10.35
CA LEU A 40 11.60 5.27 -9.93
C LEU A 40 11.80 6.27 -11.06
N SER A 41 10.81 7.13 -11.26
CA SER A 41 10.94 8.30 -12.13
C SER A 41 11.88 9.32 -11.49
N PRO A 42 12.92 9.79 -12.21
CA PRO A 42 13.85 10.79 -11.69
C PRO A 42 13.22 12.17 -11.52
N THR A 43 12.10 12.45 -12.20
CA THR A 43 11.52 13.80 -12.29
C THR A 43 10.17 13.93 -11.60
N THR A 44 9.39 12.85 -11.54
CA THR A 44 8.00 12.92 -11.07
C THR A 44 7.75 12.18 -9.76
N LEU A 45 8.76 11.47 -9.25
CA LEU A 45 8.66 10.61 -8.06
C LEU A 45 7.63 9.47 -8.22
N THR A 46 7.10 9.26 -9.43
CA THR A 46 6.28 8.10 -9.77
C THR A 46 7.12 6.83 -9.65
N SER A 47 6.57 5.80 -9.02
CA SER A 47 7.24 4.51 -8.85
C SER A 47 6.50 3.40 -9.57
N VAL A 48 7.23 2.43 -10.12
CA VAL A 48 6.71 1.16 -10.63
C VAL A 48 7.34 0.04 -9.82
N ILE A 49 6.53 -0.78 -9.17
CA ILE A 49 6.97 -1.85 -8.26
C ILE A 49 6.41 -3.16 -8.79
N PHE A 50 7.25 -4.17 -8.96
CA PHE A 50 6.84 -5.54 -9.23
C PHE A 50 7.08 -6.37 -7.98
N GLU A 51 6.10 -7.16 -7.57
CA GLU A 51 6.15 -7.99 -6.37
C GLU A 51 5.62 -9.40 -6.67
N ILE A 52 6.28 -10.41 -6.11
CA ILE A 52 5.83 -11.80 -6.12
C ILE A 52 5.31 -12.10 -4.71
N ASP A 53 4.00 -12.24 -4.60
CA ASP A 53 3.28 -12.39 -3.34
C ASP A 53 2.64 -13.79 -3.24
N ASP A 54 2.30 -14.20 -2.02
CA ASP A 54 1.53 -15.42 -1.78
C ASP A 54 0.13 -15.29 -2.36
N TYR A 55 -0.39 -16.41 -2.91
CA TYR A 55 -1.75 -16.43 -3.44
C TYR A 55 -2.79 -16.19 -2.34
N VAL A 56 -3.63 -15.17 -2.51
CA VAL A 56 -4.74 -14.90 -1.58
C VAL A 56 -5.88 -15.89 -1.85
N PRO A 57 -6.19 -16.80 -0.91
CA PRO A 57 -7.25 -17.78 -1.10
C PRO A 57 -8.63 -17.15 -0.92
N ALA A 58 -9.63 -17.87 -1.42
CA ALA A 58 -11.04 -17.50 -1.40
C ALA A 58 -11.63 -17.20 0.00
N SER A 59 -10.91 -17.52 1.09
CA SER A 59 -11.42 -17.49 2.46
C SER A 59 -11.06 -16.25 3.26
N VAL A 60 -10.42 -15.22 2.69
CA VAL A 60 -10.12 -13.98 3.41
C VAL A 60 -11.35 -13.06 3.42
N THR A 61 -12.44 -13.52 4.01
CA THR A 61 -13.55 -12.67 4.44
C THR A 61 -13.66 -12.73 5.95
N GLN A 62 -12.74 -12.09 6.67
CA GLN A 62 -12.98 -11.47 7.99
C GLN A 62 -11.69 -10.77 8.48
N PRO A 63 -11.71 -9.49 8.90
CA PRO A 63 -10.83 -9.09 10.00
C PRO A 63 -11.19 -9.98 11.19
N SER A 64 -10.24 -10.75 11.70
CA SER A 64 -10.41 -11.64 12.86
C SER A 64 -11.27 -10.98 13.95
N PRO A 65 -12.51 -11.46 14.21
CA PRO A 65 -13.07 -11.37 15.53
C PRO A 65 -12.58 -12.62 16.25
N SER A 66 -11.52 -12.50 17.06
CA SER A 66 -11.37 -13.46 18.14
C SER A 66 -12.50 -13.20 19.13
N PRO A 67 -13.40 -14.17 19.33
CA PRO A 67 -13.74 -14.53 20.68
C PRO A 67 -13.52 -16.04 20.81
N GLY A 68 -12.35 -16.41 21.34
CA GLY A 68 -12.30 -17.62 22.15
C GLY A 68 -13.36 -17.54 23.27
N PRO A 69 -13.78 -18.67 23.85
CA PRO A 69 -14.78 -18.66 24.92
C PRO A 69 -14.33 -17.72 26.05
N THR A 70 -15.11 -16.67 26.32
CA THR A 70 -14.86 -15.78 27.45
C THR A 70 -15.43 -16.43 28.70
N THR A 71 -14.55 -17.00 29.52
CA THR A 71 -14.91 -17.51 30.85
C THR A 71 -14.75 -16.39 31.86
N THR A 72 -15.85 -15.97 32.47
CA THR A 72 -15.83 -14.96 33.55
C THR A 72 -16.16 -15.66 34.87
N THR A 73 -15.20 -15.67 35.79
CA THR A 73 -15.37 -16.17 37.16
C THR A 73 -15.52 -14.98 38.10
N SER A 74 -16.63 -14.90 38.82
CA SER A 74 -16.84 -13.90 39.88
C SER A 74 -17.05 -14.58 41.22
N THR A 75 -16.30 -14.16 42.23
CA THR A 75 -16.42 -14.64 43.60
C THR A 75 -16.92 -13.52 44.49
N THR A 76 -18.01 -13.76 45.20
CA THR A 76 -18.60 -12.80 46.14
C THR A 76 -18.78 -13.47 47.49
N THR A 77 -18.31 -12.81 48.55
CA THR A 77 -18.46 -13.25 49.94
C THR A 77 -19.52 -12.40 50.63
N ALA A 78 -20.55 -13.06 51.17
CA ALA A 78 -21.59 -12.41 51.94
C ALA A 78 -21.07 -12.04 53.35
N PRO A 79 -21.69 -11.06 54.05
CA PRO A 79 -21.24 -10.61 55.37
C PRO A 79 -21.28 -11.67 56.48
N ASP A 80 -21.95 -12.80 56.27
CA ASP A 80 -21.98 -13.94 57.20
C ASP A 80 -20.79 -14.91 57.02
N GLY A 81 -19.84 -14.58 56.13
CA GLY A 81 -18.64 -15.37 55.84
C GLY A 81 -18.82 -16.41 54.73
N THR A 82 -20.02 -16.55 54.17
CA THR A 82 -20.28 -17.48 53.08
C THR A 82 -19.73 -16.95 51.76
N THR A 83 -18.86 -17.69 51.10
CA THR A 83 -18.28 -17.31 49.80
C THR A 83 -18.94 -18.08 48.66
N THR A 84 -19.48 -17.38 47.68
CA THR A 84 -20.09 -17.96 46.47
C THR A 84 -19.26 -17.59 45.25
N THR A 85 -18.71 -18.59 44.57
CA THR A 85 -17.99 -18.45 43.29
C THR A 85 -18.92 -18.86 42.15
N THR A 86 -19.17 -17.94 41.22
CA THR A 86 -19.96 -18.20 40.01
C THR A 86 -19.05 -18.10 38.79
N THR A 87 -18.84 -19.23 38.11
CA THR A 87 -18.12 -19.30 36.84
C THR A 87 -19.13 -19.35 35.70
N THR A 88 -19.17 -18.31 34.87
CA THR A 88 -20.04 -18.26 33.69
C THR A 88 -19.17 -18.35 32.44
N THR A 89 -19.35 -19.42 31.66
CA THR A 89 -18.75 -19.56 30.33
C THR A 89 -19.81 -19.21 29.30
N ALA A 90 -19.66 -18.08 28.61
CA ALA A 90 -20.56 -17.72 27.53
C ALA A 90 -20.10 -18.44 26.24
N VAL A 91 -20.89 -19.42 25.79
CA VAL A 91 -20.72 -20.05 24.47
C VAL A 91 -21.77 -19.47 23.54
N THR A 92 -21.36 -18.64 22.58
CA THR A 92 -22.25 -18.21 21.50
C THR A 92 -22.49 -19.40 20.57
N GLN A 93 -23.51 -20.21 20.86
CA GLN A 93 -23.97 -21.25 19.94
C GLN A 93 -24.87 -20.62 18.89
N THR A 94 -24.35 -20.43 17.68
CA THR A 94 -25.18 -20.20 16.51
C THR A 94 -25.92 -21.51 16.21
N ILE A 95 -27.24 -21.51 16.41
CA ILE A 95 -28.12 -22.62 16.02
C ILE A 95 -28.17 -22.62 14.48
N VAL A 96 -27.47 -23.57 13.85
CA VAL A 96 -27.60 -23.84 12.41
C VAL A 96 -28.84 -24.69 12.16
N ASN A 97 -29.98 -24.03 11.96
CA ASN A 97 -31.14 -24.65 11.35
C ASN A 97 -30.99 -24.64 9.82
N GLY A 98 -30.90 -25.83 9.21
CA GLY A 98 -31.36 -26.14 7.86
C GLY A 98 -30.69 -25.44 6.67
N THR A 99 -29.88 -26.21 5.92
CA THR A 99 -29.66 -26.11 4.45
C THR A 99 -30.10 -24.82 3.74
N ALA A 100 -29.45 -23.70 4.06
CA ALA A 100 -29.30 -22.60 3.13
C ALA A 100 -27.92 -22.77 2.49
N ALA A 101 -27.88 -23.09 1.21
CA ALA A 101 -26.64 -23.02 0.45
C ALA A 101 -26.06 -21.61 0.65
N ALA A 102 -24.89 -21.51 1.29
CA ALA A 102 -24.12 -20.29 1.24
C ALA A 102 -23.99 -19.91 -0.26
N PRO A 103 -24.21 -18.64 -0.64
CA PRO A 103 -24.02 -18.26 -2.03
C PRO A 103 -22.61 -18.70 -2.43
N GLN A 104 -22.51 -19.59 -3.43
CA GLN A 104 -21.21 -19.95 -3.99
C GLN A 104 -20.66 -18.66 -4.57
N GLN A 105 -19.74 -18.00 -3.87
CA GLN A 105 -19.02 -16.84 -4.40
C GLN A 105 -18.42 -17.25 -5.73
N SER A 106 -18.66 -16.45 -6.77
CA SER A 106 -18.10 -16.74 -8.08
C SER A 106 -16.58 -16.60 -8.01
N ARG A 107 -15.84 -17.28 -8.87
CA ARG A 107 -14.38 -17.13 -8.92
C ARG A 107 -13.97 -15.66 -9.16
N GLU A 108 -14.77 -14.95 -9.95
CA GLU A 108 -14.59 -13.54 -10.22
C GLU A 108 -14.73 -12.69 -8.94
N ASP A 109 -15.71 -12.99 -8.08
CA ASP A 109 -15.84 -12.30 -6.78
C ASP A 109 -14.63 -12.56 -5.88
N LEU A 110 -14.12 -13.79 -5.87
CA LEU A 110 -12.95 -14.17 -5.05
C LEU A 110 -11.67 -13.49 -5.53
N ASP A 111 -11.46 -13.42 -6.84
CA ASP A 111 -10.31 -12.74 -7.43
C ASP A 111 -10.43 -11.21 -7.25
N ALA A 112 -11.65 -10.66 -7.28
CA ALA A 112 -11.90 -9.26 -6.98
C ALA A 112 -11.57 -8.91 -5.53
N GLU A 113 -11.91 -9.77 -4.57
CA GLU A 113 -11.53 -9.59 -3.17
C GLU A 113 -10.01 -9.72 -2.98
N ALA A 114 -9.35 -10.67 -3.66
CA ALA A 114 -7.89 -10.78 -3.65
C ALA A 114 -7.20 -9.50 -4.15
N ALA A 115 -7.69 -8.88 -5.23
CA ALA A 115 -7.16 -7.61 -5.71
C ALA A 115 -7.34 -6.47 -4.71
N LYS A 116 -8.45 -6.44 -3.95
CA LYS A 116 -8.63 -5.45 -2.88
C LYS A 116 -7.69 -5.70 -1.71
N VAL A 117 -7.49 -6.96 -1.32
CA VAL A 117 -6.53 -7.35 -0.28
C VAL A 117 -5.13 -6.86 -0.65
N HIS A 118 -4.63 -7.22 -1.83
CA HIS A 118 -3.33 -6.77 -2.37
C HIS A 118 -3.24 -5.26 -2.63
N PHE A 119 -4.37 -4.55 -2.76
CA PHE A 119 -4.32 -3.09 -2.83
C PHE A 119 -4.09 -2.47 -1.45
N THR A 120 -4.65 -3.08 -0.40
CA THR A 120 -4.72 -2.52 0.95
C THR A 120 -3.64 -3.02 1.91
N ASP A 121 -2.97 -4.11 1.60
CA ASP A 121 -1.88 -4.70 2.43
C ASP A 121 -0.70 -3.74 2.63
N VAL A 122 -0.41 -2.89 1.64
CA VAL A 122 0.62 -1.84 1.70
C VAL A 122 0.19 -0.60 2.49
N ILE A 123 -1.10 -0.49 2.86
CA ILE A 123 -1.63 0.65 3.60
C ILE A 123 -1.56 0.34 5.10
N SER A 124 -0.70 1.07 5.81
CA SER A 124 -0.53 0.93 7.26
C SER A 124 -0.91 2.23 7.99
N PRO A 125 -1.51 2.17 9.18
CA PRO A 125 -1.81 3.38 9.95
C PRO A 125 -0.56 4.25 10.13
N PRO A 126 -0.66 5.58 9.93
CA PRO A 126 -1.89 6.38 9.80
C PRO A 126 -2.52 6.43 8.39
N ASP A 127 -1.94 5.77 7.40
CA ASP A 127 -2.40 5.85 6.01
C ASP A 127 -3.77 5.18 5.84
N THR A 128 -4.57 5.72 4.92
CA THR A 128 -5.95 5.28 4.70
C THR A 128 -6.32 5.37 3.23
N LEU A 129 -7.30 4.58 2.80
CA LEU A 129 -7.95 4.80 1.51
C LEU A 129 -8.68 6.14 1.52
N ALA A 130 -8.54 6.92 0.45
CA ALA A 130 -9.25 8.19 0.29
C ALA A 130 -10.73 8.00 -0.08
N SER A 131 -11.08 6.86 -0.66
CA SER A 131 -12.44 6.45 -0.98
C SER A 131 -12.54 4.93 -1.04
N PRO A 132 -13.75 4.33 -0.93
CA PRO A 132 -13.94 2.91 -1.17
C PRO A 132 -13.39 2.49 -2.54
N LEU A 133 -12.76 1.32 -2.60
CA LEU A 133 -12.20 0.78 -3.84
C LEU A 133 -13.32 0.34 -4.79
N PRO A 134 -13.21 0.64 -6.10
CA PRO A 134 -14.15 0.15 -7.10
C PRO A 134 -13.97 -1.37 -7.30
N ASN A 135 -14.87 -1.97 -8.09
CA ASN A 135 -14.64 -3.35 -8.53
C ASN A 135 -13.44 -3.40 -9.49
N PRO A 136 -12.50 -4.34 -9.29
CA PRO A 136 -11.39 -4.57 -10.20
C PRO A 136 -11.88 -4.88 -11.62
N GLN A 137 -11.16 -4.36 -12.60
CA GLN A 137 -11.44 -4.53 -14.03
C GLN A 137 -10.63 -5.72 -14.55
N PRO A 138 -11.23 -6.74 -15.19
CA PRO A 138 -10.46 -7.79 -15.84
C PRO A 138 -9.52 -7.23 -16.92
N VAL A 139 -8.32 -7.79 -16.99
CA VAL A 139 -7.29 -7.44 -17.98
C VAL A 139 -6.86 -8.70 -18.70
N GLN A 140 -6.73 -8.61 -20.02
CA GLN A 140 -6.13 -9.67 -20.83
C GLN A 140 -4.65 -9.37 -21.03
N MET A 141 -3.78 -10.19 -20.45
CA MET A 141 -2.35 -10.12 -20.71
C MET A 141 -2.07 -10.50 -22.17
N ALA A 142 -1.17 -9.76 -22.83
CA ALA A 142 -0.91 -9.96 -24.26
C ALA A 142 0.08 -11.09 -24.54
N ASP A 143 1.06 -11.30 -23.65
CA ASP A 143 2.06 -12.35 -23.83
C ASP A 143 1.46 -13.74 -23.56
N PRO A 144 1.72 -14.75 -24.41
CA PRO A 144 1.24 -16.10 -24.22
C PRO A 144 1.59 -16.74 -22.87
N SER A 145 2.70 -16.37 -22.23
CA SER A 145 3.07 -16.91 -20.91
C SER A 145 2.06 -16.52 -19.82
N LEU A 146 1.34 -15.41 -20.01
CA LEU A 146 0.40 -14.86 -19.03
C LEU A 146 -1.05 -14.82 -19.52
N ALA A 147 -1.29 -14.95 -20.83
CA ALA A 147 -2.62 -14.82 -21.42
C ALA A 147 -3.67 -15.82 -20.89
N GLY A 148 -3.23 -16.98 -20.38
CA GLY A 148 -4.11 -17.99 -19.78
C GLY A 148 -4.44 -17.79 -18.30
N HIS A 149 -3.87 -16.77 -17.65
CA HIS A 149 -4.01 -16.52 -16.22
C HIS A 149 -4.97 -15.35 -15.94
N PRO A 150 -5.83 -15.43 -14.91
CA PRO A 150 -6.69 -14.31 -14.52
C PRO A 150 -5.85 -13.09 -14.14
N ALA A 151 -6.15 -11.94 -14.72
CA ALA A 151 -5.50 -10.69 -14.36
C ALA A 151 -6.52 -9.56 -14.21
N TYR A 152 -6.23 -8.63 -13.30
CA TYR A 152 -7.14 -7.56 -12.89
C TYR A 152 -6.40 -6.25 -12.68
N MET A 153 -7.01 -5.15 -13.11
CA MET A 153 -6.60 -3.79 -12.81
C MET A 153 -7.48 -3.22 -11.70
N LEU A 154 -6.87 -2.64 -10.68
CA LEU A 154 -7.55 -1.86 -9.65
C LEU A 154 -6.85 -0.52 -9.49
N ALA A 155 -7.61 0.57 -9.42
CA ALA A 155 -7.05 1.90 -9.19
C ALA A 155 -7.75 2.59 -8.02
N GLY A 156 -6.99 3.35 -7.25
CA GLY A 156 -7.50 4.02 -6.06
C GLY A 156 -6.56 5.10 -5.55
N ASN A 157 -7.04 5.84 -4.56
CA ASN A 157 -6.29 6.93 -3.94
C ASN A 157 -6.00 6.58 -2.48
N ILE A 158 -4.76 6.82 -2.07
CA ILE A 158 -4.27 6.58 -0.70
C ILE A 158 -3.91 7.93 -0.09
N ASN A 159 -4.45 8.22 1.09
CA ASN A 159 -3.99 9.30 1.94
C ASN A 159 -2.76 8.80 2.70
N SER A 160 -1.58 9.26 2.31
CA SER A 160 -0.33 8.96 2.99
C SER A 160 0.04 10.09 3.94
N HIS A 161 0.54 9.78 5.13
CA HIS A 161 0.96 10.78 6.09
C HIS A 161 2.47 10.77 6.27
N GLU A 162 3.07 11.94 6.09
CA GLU A 162 4.49 12.13 6.32
C GLU A 162 4.73 12.49 7.79
N ILE A 163 5.51 11.65 8.48
CA ILE A 163 6.11 12.04 9.76
C ILE A 163 7.23 13.02 9.43
N ALA A 164 6.99 14.31 9.67
CA ALA A 164 8.05 15.30 9.55
C ALA A 164 9.24 14.89 10.44
N ARG A 165 10.34 14.45 9.83
CA ARG A 165 11.60 14.28 10.57
C ARG A 165 12.03 15.65 11.03
N GLN A 166 11.97 15.89 12.33
CA GLN A 166 12.56 17.07 12.93
C GLN A 166 14.06 17.06 12.57
N PRO A 167 14.60 18.11 11.92
CA PRO A 167 16.04 18.19 11.72
C PRO A 167 16.65 18.29 13.11
N THR A 168 17.30 17.22 13.58
CA THR A 168 18.16 17.32 14.76
C THR A 168 19.38 18.12 14.34
N THR A 169 19.29 19.45 14.43
CA THR A 169 20.45 20.33 14.36
C THR A 169 21.25 20.13 15.65
N THR A 170 22.03 19.05 15.72
CA THR A 170 23.15 18.96 16.66
C THR A 170 24.28 19.82 16.10
N THR A 171 24.14 21.14 16.24
CA THR A 171 25.30 22.03 16.14
C THR A 171 26.25 21.68 17.29
N PRO A 172 27.51 21.26 17.04
CA PRO A 172 28.49 21.14 18.11
C PRO A 172 28.90 22.56 18.52
N SER A 173 28.44 23.02 19.69
CA SER A 173 28.92 24.27 20.27
C SER A 173 30.33 24.06 20.84
N LEU A 174 31.31 24.77 20.28
CA LEU A 174 32.65 24.91 20.87
C LEU A 174 32.54 25.65 22.23
N PRO A 175 33.28 25.26 23.27
CA PRO A 175 33.26 25.97 24.54
C PRO A 175 34.10 27.25 24.43
N THR A 176 33.47 28.41 24.56
CA THR A 176 34.17 29.68 24.81
C THR A 176 33.94 30.08 26.27
N ALA A 177 35.03 30.28 27.01
CA ALA A 177 35.03 30.66 28.40
C ALA A 177 34.73 32.16 28.61
N GLY A 178 33.95 32.51 29.63
CA GLY A 178 34.04 33.81 30.30
C GLY A 178 32.74 34.57 30.62
N SER A 179 32.36 34.55 31.90
CA SER A 179 31.82 35.65 32.74
C SER A 179 30.38 36.23 32.59
N THR A 180 29.55 35.87 33.59
CA THR A 180 28.70 36.68 34.51
C THR A 180 27.51 37.56 34.04
N SER A 181 26.32 37.07 34.45
CA SER A 181 25.16 37.74 35.09
C SER A 181 24.35 38.84 34.39
N SER A 182 23.09 38.53 34.04
CA SER A 182 21.89 39.25 34.53
C SER A 182 20.60 38.51 34.14
N SER A 183 19.68 38.42 35.10
CA SER A 183 18.39 37.73 35.08
C SER A 183 17.34 38.35 34.14
N SER A 184 16.58 37.52 33.44
CA SER A 184 15.23 37.83 32.93
C SER A 184 14.38 36.56 32.96
N PRO A 185 13.11 36.62 33.44
CA PRO A 185 12.29 35.43 33.56
C PRO A 185 11.87 34.93 32.18
N SER A 186 12.17 33.66 31.95
CA SER A 186 11.76 32.84 30.83
C SER A 186 10.22 32.76 30.73
N ALA A 187 9.65 33.40 29.72
CA ALA A 187 8.38 32.96 29.17
C ALA A 187 8.64 31.63 28.45
N THR A 188 8.41 30.52 29.12
CA THR A 188 8.24 29.22 28.47
C THR A 188 6.96 29.30 27.64
N SER A 189 7.06 29.80 26.42
CA SER A 189 6.15 29.37 25.38
C SER A 189 6.46 27.90 25.14
N SER A 190 5.74 27.02 25.84
CA SER A 190 5.50 25.67 25.36
C SER A 190 4.83 25.82 24.00
N SER A 191 5.65 25.99 22.95
CA SER A 191 5.21 25.67 21.61
C SER A 191 4.97 24.18 21.66
N SER A 192 3.69 23.83 21.87
CA SER A 192 3.19 22.54 21.46
C SER A 192 3.58 22.41 20.00
N SER A 193 4.68 21.69 19.74
CA SER A 193 5.00 21.21 18.41
C SER A 193 3.88 20.24 18.06
N SER A 194 2.76 20.79 17.61
CA SER A 194 1.84 20.03 16.79
C SER A 194 2.70 19.55 15.64
N SER A 195 3.07 18.28 15.68
CA SER A 195 3.60 17.57 14.54
C SER A 195 2.56 17.81 13.43
N GLN A 196 2.84 18.77 12.54
CA GLN A 196 1.95 19.02 11.42
C GLN A 196 2.03 17.78 10.56
N HIS A 197 1.03 16.90 10.74
CA HIS A 197 0.89 15.70 9.96
C HIS A 197 0.63 16.16 8.53
N ARG A 198 1.64 16.10 7.66
CA ARG A 198 1.46 16.48 6.26
C ARG A 198 0.84 15.29 5.56
N THR A 199 -0.42 15.43 5.18
CA THR A 199 -1.08 14.44 4.33
C THR A 199 -0.64 14.63 2.87
N SER A 200 -0.43 13.53 2.18
CA SER A 200 -0.15 13.41 0.75
C SER A 200 -1.19 12.50 0.13
N LEU A 201 -1.51 12.74 -1.14
CA LEU A 201 -2.39 11.88 -1.90
C LEU A 201 -1.55 11.11 -2.92
N VAL A 202 -1.67 9.78 -2.92
CA VAL A 202 -1.02 8.90 -3.89
C VAL A 202 -2.11 8.23 -4.71
N HIS A 203 -2.04 8.37 -6.03
CA HIS A 203 -2.88 7.62 -6.96
C HIS A 203 -2.15 6.33 -7.33
N GLN A 204 -2.74 5.18 -7.01
CA GLN A 204 -2.14 3.87 -7.26
C GLN A 204 -2.93 3.11 -8.32
N PHE A 205 -2.21 2.57 -9.32
CA PHE A 205 -2.69 1.48 -10.18
C PHE A 205 -2.08 0.16 -9.69
N LEU A 206 -2.90 -0.86 -9.51
CA LEU A 206 -2.51 -2.24 -9.24
C LEU A 206 -2.89 -3.11 -10.43
N LEU A 207 -1.94 -3.86 -10.97
CA LEU A 207 -2.16 -5.04 -11.79
C LEU A 207 -1.96 -6.26 -10.89
N LEU A 208 -2.99 -7.10 -10.77
CA LEU A 208 -2.90 -8.40 -10.14
C LEU A 208 -2.93 -9.47 -11.22
N ILE A 209 -2.01 -10.43 -11.19
CA ILE A 209 -2.01 -11.62 -12.05
C ILE A 209 -1.99 -12.86 -11.15
N ARG A 210 -3.01 -13.71 -11.29
CA ARG A 210 -3.25 -14.86 -10.42
C ARG A 210 -2.61 -16.12 -11.00
N LEU A 211 -1.66 -16.73 -10.30
CA LEU A 211 -0.98 -17.97 -10.72
C LEU A 211 -1.34 -19.14 -9.77
N PRO A 212 -2.59 -19.65 -9.81
CA PRO A 212 -3.07 -20.63 -8.82
C PRO A 212 -2.30 -21.96 -8.86
N SER A 213 -1.74 -22.35 -10.00
CA SER A 213 -0.91 -23.56 -10.12
C SER A 213 0.40 -23.47 -9.33
N TYR A 214 0.84 -22.27 -9.01
CA TYR A 214 2.07 -21.98 -8.27
C TYR A 214 1.80 -21.44 -6.86
N SER A 215 0.53 -21.27 -6.48
CA SER A 215 0.14 -20.59 -5.23
C SER A 215 0.78 -19.20 -5.09
N THR A 216 0.89 -18.48 -6.21
CA THR A 216 1.50 -17.16 -6.29
C THR A 216 0.54 -16.14 -6.89
N ASP A 217 0.63 -14.90 -6.43
CA ASP A 217 0.06 -13.72 -7.06
C ASP A 217 1.20 -12.78 -7.47
N VAL A 218 1.21 -12.34 -8.73
CA VAL A 218 2.16 -11.32 -9.21
C VAL A 218 1.46 -9.97 -9.19
N CYS A 219 2.00 -9.02 -8.45
CA CYS A 219 1.46 -7.68 -8.28
C CYS A 219 2.38 -6.66 -8.97
N VAL A 220 1.78 -5.74 -9.73
CA VAL A 220 2.50 -4.56 -10.26
C VAL A 220 1.80 -3.30 -9.81
N ARG A 221 2.50 -2.45 -9.06
CA ARG A 221 1.97 -1.20 -8.49
C ARG A 221 2.62 0.00 -9.17
N ILE A 222 1.81 0.93 -9.68
CA ILE A 222 2.27 2.24 -10.18
C ILE A 222 1.72 3.32 -9.28
N ASN A 223 2.60 4.00 -8.55
CA ASN A 223 2.24 5.03 -7.57
C ASN A 223 2.58 6.41 -8.11
N VAL A 224 1.57 7.28 -8.23
CA VAL A 224 1.70 8.67 -8.66
C VAL A 224 1.50 9.59 -7.45
N PRO A 225 2.53 10.31 -6.97
CA PRO A 225 2.43 11.19 -5.81
C PRO A 225 1.75 12.52 -6.18
N VAL A 226 0.42 12.54 -6.15
CA VAL A 226 -0.42 13.68 -6.58
C VAL A 226 -0.08 14.97 -5.83
N LYS A 227 0.29 14.90 -4.54
CA LYS A 227 0.71 16.06 -3.75
C LYS A 227 1.84 16.85 -4.41
N GLU A 228 2.79 16.19 -5.04
CA GLU A 228 4.00 16.85 -5.56
C GLU A 228 3.69 17.69 -6.79
N PHE A 229 2.64 17.32 -7.53
CA PHE A 229 2.07 18.12 -8.62
C PHE A 229 1.24 19.29 -8.11
N VAL A 230 0.50 19.11 -7.01
CA VAL A 230 -0.20 20.20 -6.33
C VAL A 230 0.79 21.24 -5.82
N GLU A 231 1.87 20.81 -5.16
CA GLU A 231 2.93 21.70 -4.69
C GLU A 231 3.68 22.37 -5.84
N ALA A 232 3.91 21.66 -6.96
CA ALA A 232 4.47 22.27 -8.17
C ALA A 232 3.58 23.39 -8.73
N GLY A 233 2.27 23.15 -8.82
CA GLY A 233 1.30 24.17 -9.23
C GLY A 233 1.30 25.38 -8.30
N GLN A 234 1.36 25.16 -6.98
CA GLN A 234 1.47 26.24 -5.99
C GLN A 234 2.77 27.05 -6.12
N ARG A 235 3.91 26.39 -6.38
CA ARG A 235 5.20 27.07 -6.69
C ARG A 235 5.12 27.92 -7.96
N LEU A 236 4.27 27.53 -8.90
CA LEU A 236 3.96 28.28 -10.13
C LEU A 236 2.85 29.34 -9.94
N GLY A 237 2.38 29.56 -8.70
CA GLY A 237 1.37 30.56 -8.37
C GLY A 237 -0.08 30.14 -8.61
N SER A 238 -0.33 28.85 -8.85
CA SER A 238 -1.66 28.29 -9.08
C SER A 238 -2.24 27.66 -7.81
N SER A 239 -3.56 27.74 -7.60
CA SER A 239 -4.23 27.03 -6.50
C SER A 239 -4.26 25.51 -6.76
N SER A 240 -4.52 24.71 -5.72
CA SER A 240 -4.63 23.23 -5.83
C SER A 240 -5.69 22.80 -6.86
N ASP A 241 -6.79 23.54 -6.90
CA ASP A 241 -7.95 23.21 -7.74
C ASP A 241 -7.90 23.96 -9.08
N SER A 242 -6.79 24.63 -9.36
CA SER A 242 -6.64 25.36 -10.62
C SER A 242 -6.63 24.38 -11.81
N PRO A 243 -7.16 24.80 -12.98
CA PRO A 243 -7.09 23.98 -14.19
C PRO A 243 -5.66 23.59 -14.58
N ALA A 244 -4.66 24.42 -14.28
CA ALA A 244 -3.26 24.14 -14.57
C ALA A 244 -2.71 23.00 -13.70
N THR A 245 -2.93 23.07 -12.39
CA THR A 245 -2.54 21.99 -11.45
C THR A 245 -3.24 20.68 -11.82
N GLN A 246 -4.54 20.74 -12.11
CA GLN A 246 -5.32 19.56 -12.52
C GLN A 246 -4.82 18.97 -13.84
N ALA A 247 -4.40 19.81 -14.80
CA ALA A 247 -3.81 19.33 -16.04
C ALA A 247 -2.47 18.61 -15.82
N MET A 248 -1.62 19.10 -14.92
CA MET A 248 -0.35 18.42 -14.58
C MET A 248 -0.60 17.04 -13.93
N ILE A 249 -1.54 16.96 -12.99
CA ILE A 249 -1.94 15.69 -12.36
C ILE A 249 -2.49 14.74 -13.43
N LEU A 250 -3.38 15.23 -14.29
CA LEU A 250 -3.99 14.42 -15.35
C LEU A 250 -2.95 13.92 -16.35
N GLU A 251 -1.96 14.75 -16.71
CA GLU A 251 -0.86 14.35 -17.58
C GLU A 251 -0.07 13.18 -16.97
N GLU A 252 0.31 13.29 -15.70
CA GLU A 252 1.06 12.21 -15.04
C GLU A 252 0.23 10.93 -14.85
N VAL A 253 -1.03 11.06 -14.45
CA VAL A 253 -1.93 9.90 -14.30
C VAL A 253 -2.17 9.23 -15.65
N THR A 254 -2.27 10.00 -16.73
CA THR A 254 -2.35 9.47 -18.10
C THR A 254 -1.07 8.75 -18.47
N HIS A 255 0.10 9.34 -18.16
CA HIS A 255 1.38 8.69 -18.39
C HIS A 255 1.52 7.36 -17.64
N ALA A 256 1.14 7.33 -16.35
CA ALA A 256 1.13 6.11 -15.54
C ALA A 256 0.21 5.03 -16.14
N ARG A 257 -0.95 5.42 -16.69
CA ARG A 257 -1.85 4.51 -17.40
C ARG A 257 -1.24 3.97 -18.70
N ASP A 258 -0.48 4.78 -19.44
CA ASP A 258 0.24 4.32 -20.63
C ASP A 258 1.35 3.32 -20.26
N VAL A 259 2.09 3.59 -19.18
CA VAL A 259 3.07 2.64 -18.61
C VAL A 259 2.38 1.32 -18.22
N PHE A 260 1.25 1.39 -17.53
CA PHE A 260 0.44 0.21 -17.20
C PHE A 260 0.07 -0.60 -18.46
N ALA A 261 -0.41 0.06 -19.50
CA ALA A 261 -0.79 -0.59 -20.75
C ALA A 261 0.41 -1.24 -21.46
N HIS A 262 1.60 -0.64 -21.37
CA HIS A 262 2.84 -1.23 -21.86
C HIS A 262 3.24 -2.47 -21.06
N ILE A 263 3.11 -2.46 -19.74
CA ILE A 263 3.37 -3.62 -18.87
C ILE A 263 2.45 -4.78 -19.24
N VAL A 264 1.13 -4.53 -19.35
CA VAL A 264 0.15 -5.55 -19.77
C VAL A 264 0.50 -6.17 -21.13
N ARG A 265 1.09 -5.39 -22.03
CA ARG A 265 1.45 -5.83 -23.37
C ARG A 265 2.79 -6.56 -23.48
N SER A 266 3.72 -6.33 -22.55
CA SER A 266 5.12 -6.77 -22.68
C SER A 266 5.64 -7.63 -21.54
N LEU A 267 4.93 -7.71 -20.41
CA LEU A 267 5.33 -8.55 -19.29
C LEU A 267 5.27 -10.02 -19.71
N THR A 268 6.40 -10.71 -19.59
CA THR A 268 6.58 -12.11 -19.96
C THR A 268 7.25 -12.85 -18.81
N ILE A 269 6.80 -14.07 -18.54
CA ILE A 269 7.51 -15.04 -17.68
C ILE A 269 8.35 -15.93 -18.59
N ARG A 270 9.68 -15.88 -18.42
CA ARG A 270 10.64 -16.71 -19.15
C ARG A 270 10.91 -18.03 -18.42
N ASP A 271 10.92 -18.00 -17.09
CA ASP A 271 11.20 -19.16 -16.26
C ASP A 271 10.19 -19.26 -15.09
N PHE A 272 9.29 -20.24 -15.18
CA PHE A 272 8.31 -20.53 -14.13
C PHE A 272 8.89 -21.27 -12.92
N SER A 273 10.14 -21.74 -12.97
CA SER A 273 10.80 -22.32 -11.80
C SER A 273 10.98 -21.30 -10.68
N LEU A 274 10.95 -20.00 -11.02
CA LEU A 274 10.93 -18.87 -10.10
C LEU A 274 9.90 -19.02 -8.97
N PHE A 275 8.73 -19.60 -9.26
CA PHE A 275 7.63 -19.71 -8.29
C PHE A 275 7.61 -21.02 -7.50
N ASN A 276 8.59 -21.91 -7.71
CA ASN A 276 8.67 -23.21 -7.02
C ASN A 276 9.74 -23.24 -5.92
N ALA A 277 10.33 -22.08 -5.59
CA ALA A 277 11.44 -21.94 -4.65
C ALA A 277 11.00 -22.01 -3.18
#